data_AF-A0A4R5A5F3-F1
#
_entry.id   AF-A0A4R5A5F3-F1
#
_cell.length_a   1.000
_cell.length_b   1.000
_cell.length_c   1.000
_cell.angle_alpha   90.00
_cell.angle_beta   90.00
_cell.angle_gamma   90.00
#
_symmetry.space_group_name_H-M   'P 1'
#
loop_
_entity.id
_entity.type
_entity.pdbx_description
1 polymer ?
#
loop_
_entity_poly.entity_id
_entity_poly.type
_entity_poly.pdbx_seq_one_letter_code
_entity_poly.pdbx_strand_id
1 'polypeptide(L)'
;MEATSTPKGTQRRHLFRAGAASLVGMGAVAALAPTADAARVRRLQAKAFVTVGNDGTDDFPTDGTNDTAQIQAAIDHVAGQGGGIVYIRTGIYNITSTITFPFDPHVRIVGEEFVKSASNTVGGTALVAAAPLTDMFSSAADPNPVANDDLTHGVQFEQLTLDGGGRTTNLLKLGNADCAVVNLCRMRGATNSITTVWDADPDIDPTGPTIPGALFISNSIVSANSGIGIDLQYQTQCWISNVWFSGGSVQTWLNIKSSNKIKIVNCEFNTAAVGIHFQDTDTYPTHNITVTGCVFALGAGNKAWQDSRTHIRSRHIAITGCTLAGGETYDPLVNIGNVLNNDNTHHSYGTVAGSVVFDRVRGQHIAATLTDDIQVTLPKGGYRGDTLTLQLTQDAAGGHQATWPDNLKVAGGSLELSTGSYAVDILTLIWDGWSWRETSRSQSVR
;
A
#
# COMPACT_ATOMS: atom_id res chain seq x y z
N MET A 1 -17.33 54.39 27.15
CA MET A 1 -18.17 53.32 27.73
C MET A 1 -18.18 52.20 26.73
N GLU A 2 -17.23 51.29 26.87
CA GLU A 2 -17.04 50.12 26.00
C GLU A 2 -17.05 48.89 26.92
N ALA A 3 -17.98 47.97 26.65
CA ALA A 3 -18.18 46.78 27.46
C ALA A 3 -17.22 45.68 27.02
N THR A 4 -16.22 45.41 27.85
CA THR A 4 -15.35 44.23 27.76
C THR A 4 -16.12 42.97 28.16
N SER A 5 -16.26 42.02 27.23
CA SER A 5 -16.83 40.69 27.49
C SER A 5 -15.74 39.67 27.85
N THR A 6 -15.88 39.11 29.05
CA THR A 6 -15.00 38.08 29.63
C THR A 6 -15.24 36.71 28.98
N PRO A 7 -14.22 35.90 28.66
CA PRO A 7 -14.42 34.55 28.14
C PRO A 7 -14.83 33.57 29.26
N LYS A 8 -15.90 32.81 29.03
CA LYS A 8 -16.34 31.71 29.90
C LYS A 8 -15.41 30.51 29.78
N GLY A 9 -14.72 30.17 30.87
CA GLY A 9 -13.94 28.94 31.01
C GLY A 9 -14.82 27.69 31.05
N THR A 10 -14.49 26.70 30.22
CA THR A 10 -15.10 25.37 30.20
C THR A 10 -14.46 24.48 31.27
N GLN A 11 -15.15 24.34 32.41
CA GLN A 11 -14.83 23.30 33.40
C GLN A 11 -15.25 21.92 32.87
N ARG A 12 -14.29 21.08 32.51
CA ARG A 12 -14.50 19.63 32.36
C ARG A 12 -14.62 18.99 33.75
N ARG A 13 -15.84 18.63 34.15
CA ARG A 13 -16.08 17.81 35.35
C ARG A 13 -15.79 16.34 35.02
N HIS A 14 -14.72 15.80 35.59
CA HIS A 14 -14.54 14.36 35.76
C HIS A 14 -15.52 13.87 36.83
N LEU A 15 -16.58 13.17 36.42
CA LEU A 15 -17.50 12.50 37.34
C LEU A 15 -17.01 11.06 37.56
N PHE A 16 -16.13 10.87 38.55
CA PHE A 16 -15.99 9.60 39.24
C PHE A 16 -17.09 9.53 40.31
N ARG A 17 -18.05 8.62 40.16
CA ARG A 17 -18.98 8.22 41.22
C ARG A 17 -18.63 6.81 41.67
N ALA A 18 -18.03 6.71 42.85
CA ALA A 18 -17.95 5.49 43.63
C ALA A 18 -19.14 5.43 44.60
N GLY A 19 -19.74 4.24 44.70
CA GLY A 19 -20.32 3.68 45.93
C GLY A 19 -21.64 4.25 46.48
N ALA A 20 -22.70 3.44 46.40
CA ALA A 20 -23.57 3.18 47.55
C ALA A 20 -24.27 1.82 47.36
N ALA A 21 -24.01 0.93 48.32
CA ALA A 21 -24.65 -0.37 48.46
C ALA A 21 -26.06 -0.21 49.07
N SER A 22 -27.03 -0.92 48.51
CA SER A 22 -28.34 -1.23 49.12
C SER A 22 -28.76 -2.61 48.61
N LEU A 23 -28.65 -3.66 49.43
CA LEU A 23 -29.67 -4.20 50.33
C LEU A 23 -30.78 -5.01 49.61
N VAL A 24 -30.60 -6.34 49.67
CA VAL A 24 -31.59 -7.42 49.83
C VAL A 24 -32.96 -7.24 49.18
N GLY A 25 -33.17 -7.94 48.07
CA GLY A 25 -34.46 -8.41 47.60
C GLY A 25 -34.33 -9.81 47.05
N MET A 26 -34.63 -10.84 47.85
CA MET A 26 -34.83 -12.21 47.37
C MET A 26 -36.14 -12.27 46.58
N GLY A 27 -36.08 -11.83 45.32
CA GLY A 27 -37.13 -12.09 44.32
C GLY A 27 -36.88 -13.45 43.67
N ALA A 28 -37.94 -14.24 43.54
CA ALA A 28 -37.91 -15.59 42.97
C ALA A 28 -37.08 -15.66 41.67
N VAL A 29 -36.08 -16.55 41.66
CA VAL A 29 -35.39 -16.97 40.44
C VAL A 29 -36.41 -17.78 39.63
N ALA A 30 -37.22 -17.10 38.83
CA ALA A 30 -37.90 -17.74 37.73
C ALA A 30 -36.79 -18.31 36.85
N ALA A 31 -36.71 -19.64 36.77
CA ALA A 31 -35.92 -20.31 35.75
C ALA A 31 -36.45 -19.80 34.40
N LEU A 32 -35.79 -18.80 33.84
CA LEU A 32 -35.98 -18.42 32.45
C LEU A 32 -35.65 -19.69 31.68
N ALA A 33 -36.69 -20.31 31.13
CA ALA A 33 -36.52 -21.37 30.15
C ALA A 33 -35.50 -20.86 29.14
N PRO A 34 -34.47 -21.65 28.79
CA PRO A 34 -33.50 -21.23 27.79
C PRO A 34 -34.29 -20.75 26.59
N THR A 35 -34.13 -19.47 26.23
CA THR A 35 -34.75 -18.92 25.04
C THR A 35 -34.36 -19.85 23.89
N ALA A 36 -35.31 -20.15 23.00
CA ALA A 36 -35.11 -21.05 21.86
C ALA A 36 -33.91 -20.66 20.96
N ASP A 37 -33.32 -19.50 21.20
CA ASP A 37 -32.09 -19.00 20.59
C ASP A 37 -30.81 -19.78 21.00
N ALA A 38 -30.79 -20.43 22.17
CA ALA A 38 -29.64 -21.25 22.58
C ALA A 38 -29.54 -22.60 21.83
N ALA A 39 -30.56 -22.98 21.06
CA ALA A 39 -30.60 -24.22 20.29
C ALA A 39 -30.20 -24.06 18.82
N ARG A 40 -29.88 -22.84 18.35
CA ARG A 40 -29.11 -22.65 17.12
C ARG A 40 -27.64 -22.96 17.39
N VAL A 41 -27.36 -24.22 17.74
CA VAL A 41 -26.08 -24.82 17.36
C VAL A 41 -26.10 -24.74 15.84
N ARG A 42 -25.50 -23.68 15.26
CA ARG A 42 -25.16 -23.63 13.84
C ARG A 42 -24.33 -24.89 13.65
N ARG A 43 -24.96 -25.96 13.17
CA ARG A 43 -24.23 -27.11 12.64
C ARG A 43 -23.21 -26.49 11.70
N LEU A 44 -21.94 -26.83 11.87
CA LEU A 44 -20.89 -26.44 10.94
C LEU A 44 -21.36 -26.87 9.56
N GLN A 45 -21.95 -25.95 8.81
CA GLN A 45 -22.41 -26.22 7.46
C GLN A 45 -21.13 -26.40 6.68
N ALA A 46 -20.92 -27.60 6.13
CA ALA A 46 -19.82 -27.82 5.23
C ALA A 46 -19.95 -26.78 4.12
N LYS A 47 -18.93 -25.92 3.97
CA LYS A 47 -18.92 -24.91 2.91
C LYS A 47 -19.02 -25.63 1.56
N ALA A 48 -19.77 -25.07 0.62
CA ALA A 48 -19.88 -25.63 -0.71
C ALA A 48 -18.49 -25.72 -1.35
N PHE A 49 -18.23 -26.82 -2.04
CA PHE A 49 -16.99 -27.06 -2.79
C PHE A 49 -17.39 -27.64 -4.13
N VAL A 50 -17.07 -26.92 -5.21
CA VAL A 50 -17.36 -27.35 -6.58
C VAL A 50 -16.11 -27.27 -7.43
N THR A 51 -16.05 -28.12 -8.44
CA THR A 51 -14.93 -28.24 -9.36
C THR A 51 -15.27 -27.71 -10.76
N VAL A 52 -14.31 -27.06 -11.41
CA VAL A 52 -14.41 -26.55 -12.79
C VAL A 52 -13.20 -27.04 -13.59
N GLY A 53 -13.44 -27.74 -14.70
CA GLY A 53 -12.35 -28.26 -15.53
C GLY A 53 -12.83 -29.00 -16.77
N ASN A 54 -11.87 -29.43 -17.59
CA ASN A 54 -12.12 -29.91 -18.95
C ASN A 54 -12.20 -31.43 -19.07
N ASP A 55 -12.07 -32.17 -17.96
CA ASP A 55 -11.97 -33.63 -17.98
C ASP A 55 -13.34 -34.34 -18.12
N GLY A 56 -14.44 -33.56 -18.07
CA GLY A 56 -15.81 -34.05 -18.16
C GLY A 56 -16.34 -34.73 -16.89
N THR A 57 -15.54 -34.77 -15.83
CA THR A 57 -15.88 -35.33 -14.51
C THR A 57 -16.07 -34.27 -13.43
N ASP A 58 -15.63 -33.04 -13.69
CA ASP A 58 -15.87 -31.89 -12.82
C ASP A 58 -17.35 -31.50 -12.75
N ASP A 59 -17.75 -30.83 -11.66
CA ASP A 59 -19.15 -30.41 -11.42
C ASP A 59 -19.64 -29.43 -12.50
N PHE A 60 -18.73 -28.59 -13.01
CA PHE A 60 -18.96 -27.62 -14.08
C PHE A 60 -17.96 -27.84 -15.22
N PRO A 61 -18.24 -28.76 -16.16
CA PRO A 61 -17.29 -29.15 -17.19
C PRO A 61 -17.15 -28.08 -18.28
N THR A 62 -15.91 -27.74 -18.62
CA THR A 62 -15.53 -26.73 -19.61
C THR A 62 -15.12 -27.35 -20.94
N ASP A 63 -15.24 -26.61 -22.04
CA ASP A 63 -14.88 -27.07 -23.39
C ASP A 63 -13.65 -26.37 -23.97
N GLY A 64 -13.12 -25.37 -23.26
CA GLY A 64 -11.95 -24.61 -23.67
C GLY A 64 -12.21 -23.61 -24.79
N THR A 65 -13.46 -23.37 -25.20
CA THR A 65 -13.81 -22.36 -26.21
C THR A 65 -14.36 -21.11 -25.55
N ASN A 66 -15.40 -21.25 -24.73
CA ASN A 66 -15.96 -20.17 -23.93
C ASN A 66 -16.38 -20.73 -22.57
N ASP A 67 -15.53 -20.54 -21.58
CA ASP A 67 -15.68 -21.14 -20.26
C ASP A 67 -16.36 -20.18 -19.26
N THR A 68 -16.74 -18.98 -19.73
CA THR A 68 -17.37 -17.95 -18.89
C THR A 68 -18.66 -18.47 -18.24
N ALA A 69 -19.52 -19.16 -18.99
CA ALA A 69 -20.82 -19.59 -18.49
C ALA A 69 -20.69 -20.64 -17.37
N GLN A 70 -19.73 -21.56 -17.50
CA GLN A 70 -19.46 -22.63 -16.55
C GLN A 70 -18.87 -22.07 -15.26
N ILE A 71 -17.89 -21.16 -15.36
CA ILE A 71 -17.29 -20.51 -14.21
C ILE A 71 -18.33 -19.64 -13.48
N GLN A 72 -19.15 -18.89 -14.23
CA GLN A 72 -20.26 -18.12 -13.64
C GLN A 72 -21.25 -19.03 -12.90
N ALA A 73 -21.67 -20.14 -13.52
CA ALA A 73 -22.59 -21.08 -12.90
C ALA A 73 -22.02 -21.71 -11.61
N ALA A 74 -20.71 -21.98 -11.57
CA ALA A 74 -20.04 -22.48 -10.37
C ALA A 74 -20.05 -21.44 -9.23
N ILE A 75 -19.78 -20.16 -9.56
CA ILE A 75 -19.85 -19.04 -8.60
C ILE A 75 -21.27 -18.88 -8.07
N ASP A 76 -22.27 -18.84 -8.95
CA ASP A 76 -23.67 -18.67 -8.59
C ASP A 76 -24.15 -19.83 -7.71
N HIS A 77 -23.73 -21.06 -8.02
CA HIS A 77 -24.04 -22.23 -7.21
C HIS A 77 -23.48 -22.10 -5.79
N VAL A 78 -22.19 -21.78 -5.66
CA VAL A 78 -21.53 -21.66 -4.35
C VAL A 78 -22.10 -20.49 -3.54
N ALA A 79 -22.32 -19.34 -4.17
CA ALA A 79 -22.93 -18.18 -3.53
C ALA A 79 -24.36 -18.50 -3.06
N GLY A 80 -25.16 -19.20 -3.87
CA GLY A 80 -26.51 -19.66 -3.51
C GLY A 80 -26.57 -20.62 -2.31
N GLN A 81 -25.44 -21.24 -1.95
CA GLN A 81 -25.29 -22.08 -0.74
C GLN A 81 -24.78 -21.29 0.48
N GLY A 82 -24.66 -19.96 0.38
CA GLY A 82 -24.10 -19.10 1.42
C GLY A 82 -22.57 -19.01 1.40
N GLY A 83 -21.95 -19.31 0.25
CA GLY A 83 -20.51 -19.22 0.03
C GLY A 83 -19.77 -20.56 0.05
N GLY A 84 -18.48 -20.51 -0.27
CA GLY A 84 -17.65 -21.71 -0.42
C GLY A 84 -16.49 -21.53 -1.40
N ILE A 85 -16.10 -22.63 -2.03
CA ILE A 85 -14.92 -22.72 -2.89
C ILE A 85 -15.32 -23.15 -4.30
N VAL A 86 -14.88 -22.38 -5.29
CA VAL A 86 -14.82 -22.78 -6.70
C VAL A 86 -13.39 -23.19 -6.99
N TYR A 87 -13.15 -24.50 -7.15
CA TYR A 87 -11.84 -25.07 -7.42
C TYR A 87 -11.67 -25.30 -8.92
N ILE A 88 -10.75 -24.57 -9.55
CA ILE A 88 -10.51 -24.63 -10.99
C ILE A 88 -9.27 -25.49 -11.25
N ARG A 89 -9.45 -26.58 -12.02
CA ARG A 89 -8.37 -27.49 -12.40
C ARG A 89 -7.26 -26.80 -13.19
N THR A 90 -6.12 -27.46 -13.32
CA THR A 90 -5.02 -26.99 -14.17
C THR A 90 -5.49 -26.95 -15.63
N GLY A 91 -5.28 -25.82 -16.30
CA GLY A 91 -5.78 -25.61 -17.65
C GLY A 91 -5.81 -24.13 -18.06
N ILE A 92 -6.09 -23.91 -19.34
CA ILE A 92 -6.34 -22.57 -19.91
C ILE A 92 -7.84 -22.45 -20.19
N TYR A 93 -8.45 -21.44 -19.58
CA TYR A 93 -9.88 -21.17 -19.64
C TYR A 93 -10.13 -19.86 -20.39
N ASN A 94 -10.96 -19.91 -21.42
CA ASN A 94 -11.22 -18.78 -22.32
C ASN A 94 -12.43 -17.97 -21.83
N ILE A 95 -12.19 -16.72 -21.47
CA ILE A 95 -13.20 -15.79 -20.92
C ILE A 95 -13.64 -14.82 -22.02
N THR A 96 -14.90 -14.92 -22.45
CA THR A 96 -15.45 -14.10 -23.55
C THR A 96 -16.43 -13.02 -23.09
N SER A 97 -16.90 -13.07 -21.84
CA SER A 97 -17.69 -12.03 -21.19
C SER A 97 -17.27 -11.86 -19.74
N THR A 98 -17.69 -10.75 -19.11
CA THR A 98 -17.44 -10.48 -17.69
C THR A 98 -18.05 -11.58 -16.82
N ILE A 99 -17.30 -12.02 -15.81
CA ILE A 99 -17.77 -12.87 -14.73
C ILE A 99 -18.15 -11.96 -13.55
N THR A 100 -19.39 -12.05 -13.10
CA THR A 100 -19.94 -11.15 -12.08
C THR A 100 -20.16 -11.93 -10.79
N PHE A 101 -19.52 -11.52 -9.70
CA PHE A 101 -19.89 -12.02 -8.39
C PHE A 101 -21.27 -11.47 -8.02
N PRO A 102 -22.21 -12.32 -7.56
CA PRO A 102 -23.46 -11.82 -6.99
C PRO A 102 -23.15 -11.01 -5.73
N PHE A 103 -24.15 -10.24 -5.28
CA PHE A 103 -24.07 -9.51 -4.02
C PHE A 103 -23.80 -10.44 -2.84
N ASP A 104 -22.88 -10.04 -1.96
CA ASP A 104 -22.44 -10.79 -0.77
C ASP A 104 -22.12 -12.29 -1.02
N PRO A 105 -21.17 -12.61 -1.93
CA PRO A 105 -21.02 -13.96 -2.47
C PRO A 105 -20.34 -14.94 -1.50
N HIS A 106 -19.42 -14.48 -0.65
CA HIS A 106 -18.54 -15.33 0.17
C HIS A 106 -17.86 -16.46 -0.64
N VAL A 107 -17.44 -16.15 -1.87
CA VAL A 107 -16.84 -17.09 -2.82
C VAL A 107 -15.33 -16.94 -2.86
N ARG A 108 -14.64 -18.08 -2.72
CA ARG A 108 -13.20 -18.20 -2.95
C ARG A 108 -12.94 -19.01 -4.22
N ILE A 109 -12.30 -18.41 -5.21
CA ILE A 109 -11.83 -19.07 -6.43
C ILE A 109 -10.38 -19.49 -6.25
N VAL A 110 -10.09 -20.78 -6.42
CA VAL A 110 -8.75 -21.35 -6.22
C VAL A 110 -8.34 -22.12 -7.46
N GLY A 111 -7.17 -21.81 -8.02
CA GLY A 111 -6.54 -22.64 -9.04
C GLY A 111 -5.86 -23.87 -8.45
N GLU A 112 -5.89 -24.98 -9.17
CA GLU A 112 -5.22 -26.23 -8.78
C GLU A 112 -3.70 -26.07 -8.73
N GLU A 113 -3.13 -25.29 -9.65
CA GLU A 113 -1.70 -25.05 -9.73
C GLU A 113 -1.37 -23.62 -10.12
N PHE A 114 -0.52 -22.97 -9.33
CA PHE A 114 0.05 -21.66 -9.64
C PHE A 114 1.47 -21.76 -10.17
N VAL A 115 1.67 -21.37 -11.43
CA VAL A 115 3.02 -21.34 -12.03
C VAL A 115 3.53 -19.90 -12.14
N LYS A 116 4.64 -19.62 -11.45
CA LYS A 116 5.40 -18.36 -11.55
C LYS A 116 6.29 -18.34 -12.80
N SER A 117 5.74 -18.60 -13.98
CA SER A 117 6.48 -18.55 -15.24
C SER A 117 6.12 -17.30 -16.02
N ALA A 118 7.06 -16.69 -16.75
CA ALA A 118 6.75 -15.58 -17.66
C ALA A 118 5.82 -16.01 -18.81
N SER A 119 5.87 -17.29 -19.19
CA SER A 119 5.05 -17.88 -20.26
C SER A 119 3.81 -18.59 -19.70
N ASN A 120 2.68 -18.41 -20.38
CA ASN A 120 1.44 -19.16 -20.09
C ASN A 120 1.51 -20.61 -20.62
N THR A 121 2.58 -20.98 -21.33
CA THR A 121 2.77 -22.35 -21.83
C THR A 121 3.31 -23.31 -20.78
N VAL A 122 3.76 -22.81 -19.63
CA VAL A 122 4.34 -23.63 -18.57
C VAL A 122 3.26 -23.89 -17.52
N GLY A 123 2.32 -24.79 -17.81
CA GLY A 123 1.34 -25.33 -16.85
C GLY A 123 0.48 -24.30 -16.08
N GLY A 124 -0.26 -24.79 -15.07
CA GLY A 124 -1.06 -23.97 -14.16
C GLY A 124 -2.52 -23.70 -14.58
N THR A 125 -3.26 -23.07 -13.67
CA THR A 125 -4.63 -22.60 -13.90
C THR A 125 -4.62 -21.15 -14.39
N ALA A 126 -5.02 -20.92 -15.64
CA ALA A 126 -5.02 -19.61 -16.27
C ALA A 126 -6.40 -19.25 -16.86
N LEU A 127 -6.92 -18.10 -16.49
CA LEU A 127 -8.12 -17.51 -17.06
C LEU A 127 -7.70 -16.39 -18.00
N VAL A 128 -8.01 -16.55 -19.29
CA VAL A 128 -7.49 -15.70 -20.36
C VAL A 128 -8.63 -15.01 -21.09
N ALA A 129 -8.56 -13.70 -21.24
CA ALA A 129 -9.54 -12.95 -22.03
C ALA A 129 -9.44 -13.34 -23.51
N ALA A 130 -10.50 -13.97 -24.00
CA ALA A 130 -10.66 -14.37 -25.40
C ALA A 130 -11.40 -13.31 -26.24
N ALA A 131 -12.01 -12.31 -25.60
CA ALA A 131 -12.68 -11.17 -26.23
C ALA A 131 -12.27 -9.84 -25.57
N PRO A 132 -12.54 -8.66 -26.19
CA PRO A 132 -12.45 -7.38 -25.52
C PRO A 132 -13.41 -7.31 -24.33
N LEU A 133 -12.91 -6.94 -23.16
CA LEU A 133 -13.68 -6.85 -21.92
C LEU A 133 -13.40 -5.51 -21.22
N THR A 134 -14.43 -4.86 -20.69
CA THR A 134 -14.19 -3.79 -19.71
C THR A 134 -13.63 -4.41 -18.44
N ASP A 135 -14.34 -5.36 -17.85
CA ASP A 135 -13.93 -6.05 -16.64
C ASP A 135 -13.90 -7.55 -16.90
N MET A 136 -12.84 -8.25 -16.52
CA MET A 136 -12.84 -9.72 -16.55
C MET A 136 -13.68 -10.27 -15.39
N PHE A 137 -13.46 -9.74 -14.19
CA PHE A 137 -14.28 -9.97 -13.01
C PHE A 137 -14.84 -8.65 -12.47
N SER A 138 -16.11 -8.66 -12.07
CA SER A 138 -16.76 -7.55 -11.38
C SER A 138 -17.58 -8.02 -10.18
N SER A 139 -17.86 -7.13 -9.22
CA SER A 139 -18.86 -7.35 -8.18
C SER A 139 -20.18 -6.68 -8.57
N ALA A 140 -21.29 -7.39 -8.39
CA ALA A 140 -22.63 -6.80 -8.39
C ALA A 140 -22.85 -6.09 -7.05
N ALA A 141 -22.38 -4.85 -6.95
CA ALA A 141 -22.62 -4.03 -5.77
C ALA A 141 -23.47 -2.81 -6.11
N ASP A 142 -24.35 -2.46 -5.19
CA ASP A 142 -25.13 -1.22 -5.29
C ASP A 142 -24.19 -0.01 -5.12
N PRO A 143 -24.42 1.09 -5.86
CA PRO A 143 -23.70 2.33 -5.65
C PRO A 143 -24.08 2.95 -4.29
N ASN A 144 -23.12 3.58 -3.60
CA ASN A 144 -23.33 4.25 -2.31
C ASN A 144 -24.00 3.39 -1.21
N PRO A 145 -23.34 2.32 -0.74
CA PRO A 145 -23.85 1.49 0.36
C PRO A 145 -24.13 2.33 1.61
N VAL A 146 -25.32 2.17 2.20
CA VAL A 146 -25.74 2.94 3.39
C VAL A 146 -25.40 2.22 4.69
N ALA A 147 -25.28 0.90 4.64
CA ALA A 147 -24.89 0.03 5.73
C ALA A 147 -23.78 -0.94 5.29
N ASN A 148 -23.11 -1.56 6.26
CA ASN A 148 -22.10 -2.59 5.97
C ASN A 148 -22.69 -3.78 5.23
N ASP A 149 -23.94 -4.13 5.54
CA ASP A 149 -24.64 -5.24 4.89
C ASP A 149 -24.86 -5.00 3.39
N ASP A 150 -24.69 -3.76 2.89
CA ASP A 150 -24.78 -3.38 1.47
C ASP A 150 -23.45 -3.55 0.71
N LEU A 151 -22.41 -4.08 1.37
CA LEU A 151 -21.11 -4.35 0.73
C LEU A 151 -21.05 -5.78 0.18
N THR A 152 -20.22 -5.96 -0.85
CA THR A 152 -19.89 -7.29 -1.38
C THR A 152 -18.77 -7.90 -0.53
N HIS A 153 -19.07 -8.87 0.32
CA HIS A 153 -18.04 -9.48 1.17
C HIS A 153 -17.43 -10.76 0.59
N GLY A 154 -16.18 -11.00 0.96
CA GLY A 154 -15.58 -12.33 0.91
C GLY A 154 -15.30 -12.84 -0.51
N VAL A 155 -15.01 -11.94 -1.45
CA VAL A 155 -14.49 -12.28 -2.78
C VAL A 155 -13.01 -12.60 -2.67
N GLN A 156 -12.61 -13.82 -3.02
CA GLN A 156 -11.22 -14.26 -2.88
C GLN A 156 -10.70 -14.96 -4.14
N PHE A 157 -9.45 -14.68 -4.49
CA PHE A 157 -8.73 -15.30 -5.59
C PHE A 157 -7.41 -15.86 -5.10
N GLU A 158 -7.14 -17.12 -5.42
CA GLU A 158 -5.89 -17.76 -5.04
C GLU A 158 -5.33 -18.69 -6.10
N GLN A 159 -4.00 -18.66 -6.28
CA GLN A 159 -3.29 -19.62 -7.12
C GLN A 159 -3.72 -19.59 -8.60
N LEU A 160 -4.03 -18.41 -9.12
CA LEU A 160 -4.54 -18.20 -10.49
C LEU A 160 -3.60 -17.32 -11.30
N THR A 161 -3.57 -17.55 -12.62
CA THR A 161 -3.17 -16.53 -13.58
C THR A 161 -4.42 -15.89 -14.19
N LEU A 162 -4.53 -14.57 -14.07
CA LEU A 162 -5.53 -13.74 -14.75
C LEU A 162 -4.81 -12.97 -15.87
N ASP A 163 -5.13 -13.29 -17.12
CA ASP A 163 -4.49 -12.69 -18.30
C ASP A 163 -5.51 -11.98 -19.20
N GLY A 164 -5.44 -10.65 -19.22
CA GLY A 164 -6.30 -9.81 -20.04
C GLY A 164 -5.92 -9.83 -21.53
N GLY A 165 -4.77 -10.41 -21.91
CA GLY A 165 -4.38 -10.57 -23.31
C GLY A 165 -4.21 -9.27 -24.12
N GLY A 166 -4.07 -8.13 -23.44
CA GLY A 166 -4.10 -6.79 -24.03
C GLY A 166 -5.50 -6.32 -24.46
N ARG A 167 -6.55 -7.02 -24.03
CA ARG A 167 -7.95 -6.84 -24.46
C ARG A 167 -8.88 -6.41 -23.32
N THR A 168 -8.38 -6.40 -22.08
CA THR A 168 -9.17 -6.13 -20.88
C THR A 168 -8.80 -4.78 -20.27
N THR A 169 -9.80 -3.98 -19.89
CA THR A 169 -9.54 -2.74 -19.13
C THR A 169 -9.18 -3.05 -17.69
N ASN A 170 -10.01 -3.76 -16.91
CA ASN A 170 -9.73 -4.16 -15.53
C ASN A 170 -9.77 -5.69 -15.41
N LEU A 171 -8.75 -6.33 -14.84
CA LEU A 171 -8.88 -7.77 -14.50
C LEU A 171 -9.91 -7.95 -13.38
N LEU A 172 -9.76 -7.19 -12.31
CA LEU A 172 -10.66 -7.21 -11.16
C LEU A 172 -11.22 -5.80 -10.93
N LYS A 173 -12.53 -5.61 -11.13
CA LYS A 173 -13.27 -4.40 -10.72
C LYS A 173 -14.12 -4.71 -9.50
N LEU A 174 -13.58 -4.42 -8.32
CA LEU A 174 -14.19 -4.73 -7.04
C LEU A 174 -14.84 -3.46 -6.47
N GLY A 175 -16.06 -3.17 -6.93
CA GLY A 175 -16.88 -2.08 -6.39
C GLY A 175 -17.50 -2.50 -5.06
N ASN A 176 -17.39 -1.64 -4.04
CA ASN A 176 -17.97 -1.87 -2.71
C ASN A 176 -17.63 -3.23 -2.10
N ALA A 177 -16.43 -3.73 -2.42
CA ALA A 177 -15.96 -4.98 -1.90
C ALA A 177 -15.32 -4.78 -0.53
N ASP A 178 -15.73 -5.61 0.42
CA ASP A 178 -15.08 -5.71 1.72
C ASP A 178 -14.53 -7.12 1.94
N CYS A 179 -13.45 -7.23 2.71
CA CYS A 179 -12.79 -8.50 2.99
C CYS A 179 -12.34 -9.26 1.72
N ALA A 180 -11.92 -8.53 0.68
CA ALA A 180 -11.44 -9.11 -0.57
C ALA A 180 -10.00 -9.61 -0.42
N VAL A 181 -9.69 -10.77 -1.03
CA VAL A 181 -8.35 -11.38 -0.94
C VAL A 181 -7.83 -11.74 -2.33
N VAL A 182 -6.59 -11.37 -2.62
CA VAL A 182 -5.84 -11.81 -3.79
C VAL A 182 -4.50 -12.36 -3.32
N ASN A 183 -4.30 -13.66 -3.39
CA ASN A 183 -3.08 -14.29 -2.87
C ASN A 183 -2.49 -15.30 -3.84
N LEU A 184 -1.17 -15.26 -4.05
CA LEU A 184 -0.49 -16.15 -5.01
C LEU A 184 -1.11 -16.08 -6.41
N CYS A 185 -1.49 -14.87 -6.85
CA CYS A 185 -2.03 -14.65 -8.19
C CYS A 185 -1.00 -14.00 -9.09
N ARG A 186 -1.10 -14.27 -10.39
CA ARG A 186 -0.44 -13.48 -11.42
C ARG A 186 -1.50 -12.74 -12.22
N MET A 187 -1.33 -11.44 -12.34
CA MET A 187 -2.21 -10.55 -13.07
C MET A 187 -1.43 -9.90 -14.20
N ARG A 188 -1.94 -9.98 -15.43
CA ARG A 188 -1.24 -9.44 -16.60
C ARG A 188 -2.15 -9.03 -17.74
N GLY A 189 -1.60 -8.22 -18.65
CA GLY A 189 -2.19 -7.98 -19.96
C GLY A 189 -3.50 -7.21 -19.93
N ALA A 190 -3.72 -6.36 -18.92
CA ALA A 190 -4.86 -5.46 -18.87
C ALA A 190 -4.41 -4.00 -18.79
N THR A 191 -5.32 -3.06 -18.99
CA THR A 191 -5.01 -1.65 -18.68
C THR A 191 -4.75 -1.50 -17.18
N ASN A 192 -5.64 -2.07 -16.35
CA ASN A 192 -5.55 -2.10 -14.90
C ASN A 192 -5.66 -3.54 -14.37
N SER A 193 -4.88 -3.91 -13.35
CA SER A 193 -5.05 -5.24 -12.73
C SER A 193 -6.19 -5.24 -11.71
N ILE A 194 -6.13 -4.36 -10.72
CA ILE A 194 -7.16 -4.29 -9.67
C ILE A 194 -7.65 -2.86 -9.56
N THR A 195 -8.96 -2.69 -9.66
CA THR A 195 -9.63 -1.42 -9.44
C THR A 195 -10.66 -1.60 -8.33
N THR A 196 -10.45 -0.91 -7.21
CA THR A 196 -11.41 -0.87 -6.10
C THR A 196 -11.98 0.54 -5.98
N VAL A 197 -13.30 0.64 -5.90
CA VAL A 197 -14.04 1.91 -5.84
C VAL A 197 -15.18 1.79 -4.84
N TRP A 198 -15.49 2.89 -4.14
CA TRP A 198 -16.67 2.99 -3.28
C TRP A 198 -17.95 3.36 -4.07
N ASP A 199 -17.80 3.96 -5.24
CA ASP A 199 -18.95 4.21 -6.11
C ASP A 199 -18.68 3.68 -7.52
N ALA A 200 -19.76 3.41 -8.27
CA ALA A 200 -19.68 3.00 -9.67
C ALA A 200 -18.91 4.03 -10.51
N ASP A 201 -18.97 5.31 -10.11
CA ASP A 201 -18.22 6.40 -10.72
C ASP A 201 -16.96 6.76 -9.88
N PRO A 202 -15.74 6.57 -10.41
CA PRO A 202 -14.49 6.93 -9.73
C PRO A 202 -14.28 8.45 -9.55
N ASP A 203 -15.07 9.28 -10.23
CA ASP A 203 -14.95 10.73 -10.20
C ASP A 203 -15.98 11.42 -9.30
N ILE A 204 -16.92 10.65 -8.74
CA ILE A 204 -17.91 11.16 -7.80
C ILE A 204 -17.48 10.82 -6.37
N ASP A 205 -17.36 11.87 -5.56
CA ASP A 205 -17.14 11.71 -4.13
C ASP A 205 -18.33 10.96 -3.50
N PRO A 206 -18.09 9.83 -2.82
CA PRO A 206 -19.14 9.01 -2.26
C PRO A 206 -19.91 9.76 -1.17
N THR A 207 -21.18 9.42 -1.00
CA THR A 207 -22.09 10.11 -0.07
C THR A 207 -22.55 9.24 1.10
N GLY A 208 -22.39 7.92 0.99
CA GLY A 208 -22.71 6.98 2.06
C GLY A 208 -21.80 7.14 3.29
N PRO A 209 -22.14 6.56 4.44
CA PRO A 209 -21.25 6.51 5.60
C PRO A 209 -20.31 5.28 5.60
N THR A 210 -20.63 4.26 4.81
CA THR A 210 -19.98 2.94 4.85
C THR A 210 -18.82 2.87 3.87
N ILE A 211 -17.58 2.85 4.37
CA ILE A 211 -16.37 2.81 3.52
C ILE A 211 -15.95 1.34 3.31
N PRO A 212 -15.85 0.84 2.07
CA PRO A 212 -15.32 -0.49 1.80
C PRO A 212 -13.85 -0.62 2.23
N GLY A 213 -13.45 -1.82 2.60
CA GLY A 213 -12.10 -2.05 3.09
C GLY A 213 -11.64 -3.50 3.12
N ALA A 214 -10.70 -3.77 4.02
CA ALA A 214 -10.18 -5.11 4.28
C ALA A 214 -9.73 -5.84 2.99
N LEU A 215 -9.08 -5.11 2.08
CA LEU A 215 -8.46 -5.69 0.88
C LEU A 215 -7.07 -6.22 1.21
N PHE A 216 -6.83 -7.51 0.97
CA PHE A 216 -5.56 -8.17 1.21
C PHE A 216 -4.97 -8.70 -0.09
N ILE A 217 -3.84 -8.14 -0.51
CA ILE A 217 -3.11 -8.58 -1.70
C ILE A 217 -1.75 -9.08 -1.26
N SER A 218 -1.43 -10.34 -1.53
CA SER A 218 -0.17 -10.91 -1.10
C SER A 218 0.46 -11.91 -2.05
N ASN A 219 1.79 -12.01 -1.99
CA ASN A 219 2.59 -13.04 -2.69
C ASN A 219 2.29 -13.14 -4.19
N SER A 220 1.91 -12.02 -4.79
CA SER A 220 1.34 -11.95 -6.14
C SER A 220 2.27 -11.21 -7.10
N ILE A 221 2.04 -11.38 -8.39
CA ILE A 221 2.74 -10.68 -9.45
C ILE A 221 1.72 -9.82 -10.20
N VAL A 222 1.94 -8.51 -10.24
CA VAL A 222 1.15 -7.56 -11.03
C VAL A 222 2.04 -7.11 -12.18
N SER A 223 1.66 -7.43 -13.42
CA SER A 223 2.61 -7.28 -14.53
C SER A 223 2.01 -6.88 -15.86
N ALA A 224 2.85 -6.33 -16.75
CA ALA A 224 2.51 -6.07 -18.16
C ALA A 224 1.16 -5.34 -18.35
N ASN A 225 0.90 -4.34 -17.51
CA ASN A 225 -0.24 -3.45 -17.67
C ASN A 225 0.16 -2.20 -18.47
N SER A 226 -0.80 -1.42 -18.96
CA SER A 226 -0.54 -0.13 -19.62
C SER A 226 -1.02 1.08 -18.81
N GLY A 227 -1.94 0.89 -17.87
CA GLY A 227 -2.52 1.92 -17.01
C GLY A 227 -2.01 1.80 -15.57
N ILE A 228 -2.91 1.44 -14.65
CA ILE A 228 -2.65 1.38 -13.20
C ILE A 228 -2.54 -0.08 -12.74
N GLY A 229 -1.48 -0.44 -12.00
CA GLY A 229 -1.38 -1.78 -11.41
C GLY A 229 -2.55 -2.08 -10.46
N ILE A 230 -2.57 -1.37 -9.33
CA ILE A 230 -3.63 -1.43 -8.32
C ILE A 230 -4.15 -0.02 -8.08
N ASP A 231 -5.44 0.18 -8.24
CA ASP A 231 -6.12 1.45 -8.03
C ASP A 231 -7.05 1.38 -6.81
N LEU A 232 -6.61 2.00 -5.72
CA LEU A 232 -7.35 2.09 -4.46
C LEU A 232 -8.04 3.45 -4.38
N GLN A 233 -9.35 3.46 -4.63
CA GLN A 233 -10.15 4.67 -4.52
C GLN A 233 -11.15 4.54 -3.36
N TYR A 234 -11.03 5.46 -2.40
CA TYR A 234 -11.88 5.54 -1.22
C TYR A 234 -11.93 4.24 -0.39
N GLN A 235 -10.77 3.59 -0.23
CA GLN A 235 -10.64 2.35 0.53
C GLN A 235 -10.11 2.61 1.93
N THR A 236 -10.49 1.74 2.87
CA THR A 236 -9.88 1.68 4.19
C THR A 236 -9.28 0.32 4.48
N GLN A 237 -8.25 0.25 5.32
CA GLN A 237 -7.75 -1.03 5.85
C GLN A 237 -7.31 -2.00 4.73
N CYS A 238 -6.38 -1.58 3.87
CA CYS A 238 -5.82 -2.46 2.84
C CYS A 238 -4.39 -2.87 3.19
N TRP A 239 -4.03 -4.10 2.86
CA TRP A 239 -2.69 -4.65 3.05
C TRP A 239 -2.18 -5.24 1.75
N ILE A 240 -1.06 -4.71 1.27
CA ILE A 240 -0.36 -5.15 0.08
C ILE A 240 1.01 -5.64 0.53
N SER A 241 1.33 -6.91 0.33
CA SER A 241 2.58 -7.49 0.86
C SER A 241 3.23 -8.51 -0.06
N ASN A 242 4.57 -8.47 -0.17
CA ASN A 242 5.32 -9.39 -1.02
C ASN A 242 4.78 -9.43 -2.47
N VAL A 243 4.41 -8.25 -3.01
CA VAL A 243 3.92 -8.12 -4.38
C VAL A 243 5.04 -7.65 -5.28
N TRP A 244 5.22 -8.35 -6.40
CA TRP A 244 6.15 -7.94 -7.44
C TRP A 244 5.40 -7.22 -8.56
N PHE A 245 5.70 -5.94 -8.74
CA PHE A 245 5.20 -5.10 -9.82
C PHE A 245 6.25 -5.04 -10.92
N SER A 246 5.91 -5.49 -12.14
CA SER A 246 6.89 -5.60 -13.24
C SER A 246 6.26 -5.50 -14.63
N GLY A 247 6.85 -4.75 -15.55
CA GLY A 247 6.36 -4.66 -16.93
C GLY A 247 6.70 -3.35 -17.61
N GLY A 248 6.67 -3.30 -18.94
CA GLY A 248 6.93 -2.07 -19.68
C GLY A 248 5.71 -1.15 -19.74
N SER A 249 5.95 0.17 -19.70
CA SER A 249 4.96 1.21 -20.02
C SER A 249 3.79 1.38 -19.04
N VAL A 250 3.93 0.95 -17.79
CA VAL A 250 2.94 1.24 -16.75
C VAL A 250 3.01 2.69 -16.33
N GLN A 251 1.85 3.35 -16.24
CA GLN A 251 1.76 4.72 -15.74
C GLN A 251 2.05 4.75 -14.23
N THR A 252 1.26 3.99 -13.45
CA THR A 252 1.36 3.97 -11.99
C THR A 252 1.18 2.55 -11.47
N TRP A 253 2.07 2.05 -10.61
CA TRP A 253 1.86 0.72 -10.03
C TRP A 253 0.80 0.68 -8.95
N LEU A 254 0.79 1.66 -8.06
CA LEU A 254 -0.17 1.75 -6.98
C LEU A 254 -0.72 3.17 -6.89
N ASN A 255 -1.99 3.35 -7.23
CA ASN A 255 -2.71 4.60 -7.04
C ASN A 255 -3.53 4.53 -5.74
N ILE A 256 -3.42 5.56 -4.90
CA ILE A 256 -4.12 5.66 -3.61
C ILE A 256 -4.83 7.02 -3.59
N LYS A 257 -6.11 7.01 -3.95
CA LYS A 257 -6.98 8.18 -4.01
C LYS A 257 -7.95 8.16 -2.84
N SER A 258 -7.98 9.25 -2.06
CA SER A 258 -8.92 9.47 -0.96
C SER A 258 -9.07 8.29 0.02
N SER A 259 -7.98 7.59 0.30
CA SER A 259 -7.96 6.30 1.02
C SER A 259 -7.16 6.36 2.33
N ASN A 260 -7.42 5.44 3.26
CA ASN A 260 -6.72 5.46 4.55
C ASN A 260 -6.41 4.08 5.15
N LYS A 261 -5.49 4.05 6.11
CA LYS A 261 -5.05 2.83 6.81
C LYS A 261 -4.52 1.75 5.85
N ILE A 262 -3.71 2.17 4.88
CA ILE A 262 -3.13 1.28 3.88
C ILE A 262 -1.71 0.89 4.30
N LYS A 263 -1.38 -0.39 4.22
CA LYS A 263 -0.03 -0.91 4.49
C LYS A 263 0.55 -1.59 3.25
N ILE A 264 1.76 -1.21 2.89
CA ILE A 264 2.50 -1.75 1.75
C ILE A 264 3.85 -2.25 2.28
N VAL A 265 4.11 -3.55 2.18
CA VAL A 265 5.24 -4.18 2.87
C VAL A 265 6.00 -5.14 1.96
N ASN A 266 7.32 -5.00 1.88
CA ASN A 266 8.20 -5.91 1.14
C ASN A 266 7.77 -6.08 -0.34
N CYS A 267 7.31 -5.01 -0.96
CA CYS A 267 6.96 -5.00 -2.38
C CYS A 267 8.15 -4.54 -3.23
N GLU A 268 8.17 -4.97 -4.48
CA GLU A 268 9.18 -4.55 -5.46
C GLU A 268 8.50 -3.88 -6.65
N PHE A 269 8.86 -2.63 -6.92
CA PHE A 269 8.31 -1.80 -7.98
C PHE A 269 9.30 -1.63 -9.12
N ASN A 270 9.06 -2.29 -10.26
CA ASN A 270 9.93 -2.19 -11.44
C ASN A 270 9.23 -1.50 -12.60
N THR A 271 9.96 -0.63 -13.31
CA THR A 271 9.58 -0.11 -14.64
C THR A 271 8.15 0.48 -14.71
N ALA A 272 7.94 1.64 -14.10
CA ALA A 272 6.74 2.47 -14.31
C ALA A 272 7.12 3.95 -14.26
N ALA A 273 6.25 4.83 -14.77
CA ALA A 273 6.45 6.28 -14.60
C ALA A 273 6.37 6.68 -13.12
N VAL A 274 5.44 6.08 -12.38
CA VAL A 274 5.24 6.29 -10.94
C VAL A 274 5.11 4.94 -10.22
N GLY A 275 5.86 4.75 -9.13
CA GLY A 275 5.69 3.60 -8.25
C GLY A 275 4.39 3.71 -7.45
N ILE A 276 4.32 4.69 -6.55
CA ILE A 276 3.14 4.95 -5.72
C ILE A 276 2.64 6.38 -5.95
N HIS A 277 1.36 6.55 -6.26
CA HIS A 277 0.73 7.87 -6.37
C HIS A 277 -0.24 8.09 -5.22
N PHE A 278 0.04 9.09 -4.39
CA PHE A 278 -0.88 9.56 -3.37
C PHE A 278 -1.72 10.72 -3.92
N GLN A 279 -3.04 10.57 -3.92
CA GLN A 279 -3.99 11.57 -4.38
C GLN A 279 -5.14 11.71 -3.38
N ASP A 280 -5.87 12.81 -3.44
CA ASP A 280 -7.12 12.98 -2.70
C ASP A 280 -8.08 13.87 -3.48
N THR A 281 -9.27 14.06 -2.93
CA THR A 281 -10.22 15.08 -3.36
C THR A 281 -10.33 16.16 -2.30
N ASP A 282 -10.98 17.28 -2.62
CA ASP A 282 -11.21 18.35 -1.65
C ASP A 282 -12.05 17.89 -0.45
N THR A 283 -12.82 16.80 -0.59
CA THR A 283 -13.72 16.27 0.44
C THR A 283 -13.11 15.14 1.26
N TYR A 284 -12.33 14.27 0.64
CA TYR A 284 -11.85 13.03 1.27
C TYR A 284 -10.32 12.95 1.29
N PRO A 285 -9.69 12.93 2.47
CA PRO A 285 -8.24 12.94 2.58
C PRO A 285 -7.61 11.56 2.35
N THR A 286 -6.36 11.56 1.88
CA THR A 286 -5.48 10.37 1.87
C THR A 286 -4.49 10.42 3.02
N HIS A 287 -4.63 9.48 3.96
CA HIS A 287 -3.90 9.55 5.23
C HIS A 287 -3.69 8.19 5.91
N ASN A 288 -2.74 8.13 6.85
CA ASN A 288 -2.36 6.91 7.58
C ASN A 288 -1.93 5.77 6.62
N ILE A 289 -0.95 6.06 5.77
CA ILE A 289 -0.39 5.10 4.83
C ILE A 289 1.01 4.72 5.31
N THR A 290 1.36 3.44 5.26
CA THR A 290 2.69 2.96 5.62
C THR A 290 3.27 2.13 4.49
N VAL A 291 4.47 2.49 4.05
CA VAL A 291 5.29 1.78 3.07
C VAL A 291 6.56 1.34 3.79
N THR A 292 6.81 0.04 3.86
CA THR A 292 7.95 -0.52 4.61
C THR A 292 8.68 -1.58 3.81
N GLY A 293 10.01 -1.55 3.82
CA GLY A 293 10.82 -2.64 3.26
C GLY A 293 10.70 -2.80 1.75
N CYS A 294 10.23 -1.78 1.02
CA CYS A 294 9.98 -1.88 -0.42
C CYS A 294 11.22 -1.50 -1.24
N VAL A 295 11.33 -2.05 -2.44
CA VAL A 295 12.37 -1.70 -3.41
C VAL A 295 11.72 -0.99 -4.59
N PHE A 296 12.26 0.17 -4.96
CA PHE A 296 11.89 0.90 -6.16
C PHE A 296 13.05 0.80 -7.15
N ALA A 297 12.79 0.22 -8.32
CA ALA A 297 13.72 0.04 -9.42
C ALA A 297 13.01 0.44 -10.73
N LEU A 298 12.53 1.68 -10.76
CA LEU A 298 11.71 2.23 -11.84
C LEU A 298 12.55 2.73 -13.00
N GLY A 299 13.79 3.13 -12.72
CA GLY A 299 14.72 3.70 -13.70
C GLY A 299 14.77 5.23 -13.65
N ALA A 300 15.84 5.80 -14.20
CA ALA A 300 16.10 7.23 -14.14
C ALA A 300 14.99 8.05 -14.82
N GLY A 301 14.61 9.16 -14.19
CA GLY A 301 13.54 10.05 -14.65
C GLY A 301 12.13 9.66 -14.19
N ASN A 302 11.95 8.46 -13.64
CA ASN A 302 10.68 8.03 -13.04
C ASN A 302 10.59 8.43 -11.57
N LYS A 303 9.41 8.29 -10.96
CA LYS A 303 9.14 8.66 -9.57
C LYS A 303 8.86 7.43 -8.71
N ALA A 304 9.65 7.20 -7.67
CA ALA A 304 9.35 6.19 -6.65
C ALA A 304 7.96 6.43 -6.04
N TRP A 305 7.68 7.70 -5.71
CA TRP A 305 6.34 8.15 -5.40
C TRP A 305 6.08 9.57 -5.90
N GLN A 306 4.79 9.83 -6.19
CA GLN A 306 4.23 11.12 -6.51
C GLN A 306 3.21 11.50 -5.45
N ASP A 307 3.26 12.75 -4.99
CA ASP A 307 2.28 13.29 -4.04
C ASP A 307 1.50 14.41 -4.72
N SER A 308 0.19 14.20 -4.90
CA SER A 308 -0.72 15.18 -5.50
C SER A 308 -1.89 15.49 -4.57
N ARG A 309 -1.72 15.26 -3.27
CA ARG A 309 -2.72 15.52 -2.25
C ARG A 309 -2.88 17.03 -2.01
N THR A 310 -4.10 17.52 -2.07
CA THR A 310 -4.48 18.91 -1.81
C THR A 310 -5.25 19.06 -0.51
N HIS A 311 -5.85 17.99 0.02
CA HIS A 311 -6.71 18.08 1.20
C HIS A 311 -5.88 18.34 2.47
N ILE A 312 -6.25 19.38 3.24
CA ILE A 312 -5.61 19.77 4.51
C ILE A 312 -5.54 18.69 5.61
N ARG A 313 -6.35 17.62 5.50
CA ARG A 313 -6.39 16.51 6.47
C ARG A 313 -5.57 15.31 6.02
N SER A 314 -5.02 15.34 4.81
CA SER A 314 -4.11 14.32 4.29
C SER A 314 -2.79 14.37 5.02
N ARG A 315 -2.44 13.31 5.76
CA ARG A 315 -1.32 13.28 6.70
C ARG A 315 -0.86 11.86 7.00
N HIS A 316 0.24 11.72 7.72
CA HIS A 316 0.72 10.43 8.23
C HIS A 316 1.01 9.41 7.11
N ILE A 317 1.74 9.85 6.08
CA ILE A 317 2.39 8.93 5.16
C ILE A 317 3.76 8.59 5.76
N ALA A 318 3.99 7.31 6.01
CA ALA A 318 5.26 6.80 6.51
C ALA A 318 5.92 5.92 5.44
N ILE A 319 7.10 6.30 4.96
CA ILE A 319 7.90 5.49 4.02
C ILE A 319 9.21 5.15 4.73
N THR A 320 9.45 3.86 4.96
CA THR A 320 10.49 3.40 5.88
C THR A 320 11.24 2.17 5.37
N GLY A 321 12.55 2.11 5.59
CA GLY A 321 13.39 1.00 5.16
C GLY A 321 13.24 0.64 3.67
N CYS A 322 13.04 1.63 2.81
CA CYS A 322 12.84 1.42 1.38
C CYS A 322 14.11 1.74 0.60
N THR A 323 14.37 0.98 -0.45
CA THR A 323 15.55 1.15 -1.31
C THR A 323 15.15 1.80 -2.64
N LEU A 324 15.90 2.82 -3.07
CA LEU A 324 15.82 3.41 -4.41
C LEU A 324 17.02 2.89 -5.22
N ALA A 325 16.78 2.00 -6.17
CA ALA A 325 17.81 1.25 -6.90
C ALA A 325 17.99 1.70 -8.35
N GLY A 326 17.01 2.40 -8.94
CA GLY A 326 16.98 2.74 -10.37
C GLY A 326 17.37 4.18 -10.69
N GLY A 327 17.74 5.00 -9.70
CA GLY A 327 17.98 6.43 -9.90
C GLY A 327 16.67 7.23 -10.07
N GLU A 328 15.57 6.67 -9.58
CA GLU A 328 14.27 7.35 -9.54
C GLU A 328 14.28 8.57 -8.59
N THR A 329 13.43 9.52 -8.91
CA THR A 329 13.14 10.70 -8.09
C THR A 329 11.95 10.45 -7.19
N TYR A 330 11.59 11.41 -6.35
CA TYR A 330 10.38 11.35 -5.54
C TYR A 330 9.91 12.76 -5.19
N ASP A 331 8.60 12.93 -4.99
CA ASP A 331 8.06 14.20 -4.54
C ASP A 331 8.19 14.35 -3.01
N PRO A 332 8.41 15.58 -2.50
CA PRO A 332 8.33 15.83 -1.08
C PRO A 332 6.90 15.57 -0.60
N LEU A 333 6.74 14.80 0.48
CA LEU A 333 5.42 14.49 1.02
C LEU A 333 4.83 15.74 1.68
N VAL A 334 3.75 16.27 1.10
CA VAL A 334 3.09 17.47 1.61
C VAL A 334 2.30 17.15 2.89
N ASN A 335 2.23 18.13 3.80
CA ASN A 335 1.52 18.11 5.09
C ASN A 335 2.26 17.51 6.30
N ILE A 336 1.72 17.82 7.48
CA ILE A 336 2.33 17.54 8.79
C ILE A 336 2.24 16.06 9.15
N GLY A 337 3.28 15.53 9.79
CA GLY A 337 3.28 14.19 10.38
C GLY A 337 3.59 13.06 9.40
N ASN A 338 4.07 13.38 8.19
CA ASN A 338 4.70 12.39 7.33
C ASN A 338 6.08 12.02 7.89
N VAL A 339 6.45 10.75 7.76
CA VAL A 339 7.71 10.20 8.26
C VAL A 339 8.43 9.55 7.10
N LEU A 340 9.49 10.18 6.60
CA LEU A 340 10.44 9.56 5.69
C LEU A 340 11.57 9.01 6.55
N ASN A 341 11.40 7.80 7.09
CA ASN A 341 12.43 7.21 7.94
C ASN A 341 13.13 6.04 7.25
N ASN A 342 14.14 6.37 6.46
CA ASN A 342 15.04 5.36 5.93
C ASN A 342 16.09 4.99 7.00
N ASP A 343 15.62 4.42 8.12
CA ASP A 343 16.49 4.00 9.23
C ASP A 343 17.57 3.05 8.71
N ASN A 344 18.82 3.36 9.05
CA ASN A 344 20.02 2.59 8.81
C ASN A 344 20.46 2.37 7.34
N THR A 345 19.95 3.17 6.40
CA THR A 345 20.47 3.10 5.02
C THR A 345 21.80 3.83 4.88
N HIS A 346 22.81 3.08 4.39
CA HIS A 346 24.14 3.57 4.07
C HIS A 346 24.22 3.98 2.60
N HIS A 347 24.45 5.26 2.33
CA HIS A 347 24.66 5.78 0.98
C HIS A 347 26.14 6.13 0.77
N SER A 348 26.71 5.76 -0.37
CA SER A 348 28.08 6.14 -0.74
C SER A 348 28.05 7.03 -1.98
N TYR A 349 28.56 8.26 -1.83
CA TYR A 349 28.72 9.20 -2.95
C TYR A 349 29.93 8.88 -3.84
N GLY A 350 30.82 7.98 -3.40
CA GLY A 350 32.15 7.86 -4.03
C GLY A 350 32.99 9.11 -3.78
N THR A 351 33.62 9.64 -4.83
CA THR A 351 34.45 10.86 -4.78
C THR A 351 33.64 12.11 -5.06
N VAL A 352 33.86 13.18 -4.30
CA VAL A 352 33.15 14.46 -4.42
C VAL A 352 34.09 15.67 -4.39
N ALA A 353 33.67 16.75 -5.04
CA ALA A 353 34.32 18.06 -5.09
C ALA A 353 33.27 19.15 -5.35
N GLY A 354 33.55 20.41 -4.99
CA GLY A 354 32.65 21.53 -5.28
C GLY A 354 31.33 21.47 -4.49
N SER A 355 30.21 21.79 -5.13
CA SER A 355 28.90 21.80 -4.44
C SER A 355 28.34 20.39 -4.26
N VAL A 356 28.07 19.99 -3.01
CA VAL A 356 27.60 18.65 -2.66
C VAL A 356 26.38 18.74 -1.75
N VAL A 357 25.32 17.99 -2.08
CA VAL A 357 24.09 17.94 -1.29
C VAL A 357 24.06 16.67 -0.44
N PHE A 358 24.25 16.75 0.87
CA PHE A 358 24.04 15.61 1.76
C PHE A 358 22.60 15.59 2.24
N ASP A 359 21.80 14.71 1.65
CA ASP A 359 20.35 14.63 1.88
C ASP A 359 20.00 13.37 2.68
N ARG A 360 19.33 13.55 3.82
CA ARG A 360 18.83 12.47 4.69
C ARG A 360 17.97 11.45 3.93
N VAL A 361 17.30 11.85 2.86
CA VAL A 361 16.47 10.91 2.10
C VAL A 361 17.33 9.88 1.35
N ARG A 362 18.57 10.23 0.98
CA ARG A 362 19.51 9.27 0.36
C ARG A 362 20.04 8.24 1.36
N GLY A 363 20.17 8.62 2.63
CA GLY A 363 20.59 7.70 3.68
C GLY A 363 20.70 8.38 5.03
N GLN A 364 20.60 7.59 6.10
CA GLN A 364 20.93 8.05 7.45
C GLN A 364 22.44 8.14 7.65
N HIS A 365 23.21 7.27 6.98
CA HIS A 365 24.66 7.31 6.97
C HIS A 365 25.14 7.56 5.54
N ILE A 366 25.85 8.65 5.31
CA ILE A 366 26.34 9.04 4.00
C ILE A 366 27.86 9.11 4.02
N ALA A 367 28.51 8.31 3.18
CA ALA A 367 29.96 8.29 3.02
C ALA A 367 30.38 8.99 1.72
N ALA A 368 31.43 9.81 1.78
CA ALA A 368 32.03 10.47 0.62
C ALA A 368 33.56 10.60 0.78
N THR A 369 34.30 10.53 -0.33
CA THR A 369 35.73 10.82 -0.40
C THR A 369 35.95 12.18 -1.03
N LEU A 370 36.68 13.07 -0.37
CA LEU A 370 36.93 14.45 -0.82
C LEU A 370 38.18 14.48 -1.72
N THR A 371 38.03 15.01 -2.93
CA THR A 371 39.14 15.22 -3.87
C THR A 371 39.47 16.69 -4.12
N ASP A 372 38.67 17.59 -3.53
CA ASP A 372 38.85 19.04 -3.51
C ASP A 372 38.00 19.62 -2.36
N ASP A 373 38.08 20.93 -2.13
CA ASP A 373 37.19 21.66 -1.24
C ASP A 373 35.72 21.48 -1.64
N ILE A 374 34.86 21.37 -0.63
CA ILE A 374 33.40 21.22 -0.83
C ILE A 374 32.60 22.36 -0.23
N GLN A 375 31.50 22.69 -0.92
CA GLN A 375 30.42 23.54 -0.45
C GLN A 375 29.24 22.65 -0.08
N VAL A 376 29.02 22.46 1.23
CA VAL A 376 28.01 21.53 1.74
C VAL A 376 26.64 22.19 1.71
N THR A 377 25.68 21.48 1.11
CA THR A 377 24.26 21.79 1.25
C THR A 377 23.59 20.69 2.09
N LEU A 378 22.91 21.09 3.16
CA LEU A 378 22.06 20.21 3.97
C LEU A 378 20.61 20.63 3.79
N PRO A 379 19.79 19.88 3.02
CA PRO A 379 18.35 20.13 2.97
C PRO A 379 17.73 20.09 4.37
N LYS A 380 16.56 20.71 4.54
CA LYS A 380 15.81 20.61 5.81
C LYS A 380 15.52 19.13 6.11
N GLY A 381 15.63 18.73 7.38
CA GLY A 381 15.11 17.44 7.81
C GLY A 381 13.61 17.33 7.54
N GLY A 382 13.13 16.12 7.28
CA GLY A 382 11.72 15.83 7.05
C GLY A 382 10.87 16.02 8.30
N TYR A 383 11.40 15.66 9.48
CA TYR A 383 10.75 15.85 10.77
C TYR A 383 11.74 16.03 11.92
N ARG A 384 11.28 16.67 13.00
CA ARG A 384 12.10 16.85 14.22
C ARG A 384 12.51 15.48 14.76
N GLY A 385 13.81 15.29 14.96
CA GLY A 385 14.40 14.03 15.38
C GLY A 385 15.08 13.25 14.24
N ASP A 386 14.93 13.68 12.98
CA ASP A 386 15.70 13.11 11.87
C ASP A 386 17.19 13.13 12.19
N THR A 387 17.89 12.04 11.94
CA THR A 387 19.34 11.96 12.16
C THR A 387 20.09 11.77 10.86
N LEU A 388 21.25 12.40 10.71
CA LEU A 388 22.11 12.29 9.55
C LEU A 388 23.56 12.12 10.02
N THR A 389 24.21 11.05 9.60
CA THR A 389 25.62 10.77 9.86
C THR A 389 26.39 10.94 8.56
N LEU A 390 27.39 11.82 8.56
CA LEU A 390 28.29 12.03 7.44
C LEU A 390 29.64 11.38 7.78
N GLN A 391 30.12 10.52 6.91
CA GLN A 391 31.50 10.00 6.94
C GLN A 391 32.27 10.61 5.77
N LEU A 392 33.11 11.59 6.06
CA LEU A 392 33.90 12.31 5.06
C LEU A 392 35.34 11.85 5.14
N THR A 393 35.87 11.34 4.04
CA THR A 393 37.23 10.80 3.94
C THR A 393 38.07 11.69 3.05
N GLN A 394 39.21 12.18 3.54
CA GLN A 394 40.20 12.86 2.71
C GLN A 394 40.79 11.87 1.69
N ASP A 395 41.14 12.34 0.49
CA ASP A 395 41.93 11.52 -0.43
C ASP A 395 43.41 11.44 -0.03
N ALA A 396 44.25 10.97 -0.95
CA ALA A 396 45.68 10.83 -0.75
C ALA A 396 46.42 12.17 -0.56
N ALA A 397 45.90 13.26 -1.12
CA ALA A 397 46.49 14.59 -0.98
C ALA A 397 46.15 15.19 0.39
N GLY A 398 44.91 14.99 0.84
CA GLY A 398 44.37 15.68 2.00
C GLY A 398 44.30 17.19 1.79
N GLY A 399 44.13 17.94 2.87
CA GLY A 399 44.06 19.40 2.84
C GLY A 399 42.70 19.98 2.50
N HIS A 400 41.72 19.15 2.13
CA HIS A 400 40.41 19.62 1.66
C HIS A 400 39.55 20.14 2.81
N GLN A 401 38.88 21.25 2.56
CA GLN A 401 38.02 21.97 3.48
C GLN A 401 36.54 21.74 3.14
N ALA A 402 35.67 21.98 4.13
CA ALA A 402 34.23 22.03 3.91
C ALA A 402 33.68 23.38 4.37
N THR A 403 32.94 24.04 3.49
CA THR A 403 32.10 25.17 3.86
C THR A 403 30.71 24.65 4.22
N TRP A 404 30.26 24.94 5.44
CA TRP A 404 29.01 24.43 5.98
C TRP A 404 27.87 25.44 5.83
N PRO A 405 26.62 24.97 5.64
CA PRO A 405 25.48 25.85 5.47
C PRO A 405 25.03 26.44 6.83
N ASP A 406 24.39 27.61 6.78
CA ASP A 406 23.91 28.31 7.99
C ASP A 406 22.93 27.51 8.84
N ASN A 407 22.21 26.55 8.24
CA ASN A 407 21.28 25.68 8.95
C ASN A 407 21.98 24.52 9.69
N LEU A 408 23.31 24.39 9.61
CA LEU A 408 24.09 23.54 10.49
C LEU A 408 24.49 24.31 11.75
N LYS A 409 24.22 23.74 12.92
CA LYS A 409 24.55 24.29 14.23
C LYS A 409 25.40 23.27 14.98
N VAL A 410 26.69 23.57 15.07
CA VAL A 410 27.68 22.69 15.70
C VAL A 410 27.94 23.11 17.15
N ALA A 411 28.28 22.14 18.00
CA ALA A 411 28.73 22.43 19.36
C ALA A 411 30.10 23.13 19.32
N GLY A 412 30.35 24.13 20.18
CA GLY A 412 31.68 24.74 20.26
C GLY A 412 32.09 25.69 19.12
N GLY A 413 31.17 26.13 18.27
CA GLY A 413 31.40 27.23 17.32
C GLY A 413 31.66 26.79 15.89
N SER A 414 32.90 26.43 15.55
CA SER A 414 33.30 26.03 14.20
C SER A 414 33.41 24.50 14.03
N LEU A 415 33.26 24.06 12.79
CA LEU A 415 33.50 22.69 12.35
C LEU A 415 34.54 22.71 11.24
N GLU A 416 35.74 22.23 11.56
CA GLU A 416 36.84 22.06 10.62
C GLU A 416 37.05 20.57 10.38
N LEU A 417 37.31 20.19 9.13
CA LEU A 417 37.64 18.80 8.80
C LEU A 417 39.12 18.52 9.10
N SER A 418 39.42 17.28 9.42
CA SER A 418 40.79 16.77 9.45
C SER A 418 41.38 16.87 8.04
N THR A 419 42.59 17.43 7.93
CA THR A 419 43.26 17.67 6.65
C THR A 419 44.33 16.65 6.31
N GLY A 420 44.59 15.67 7.18
CA GLY A 420 45.56 14.61 6.90
C GLY A 420 45.12 13.74 5.71
N SER A 421 46.07 13.26 4.93
CA SER A 421 45.79 12.27 3.87
C SER A 421 45.02 11.08 4.45
N TYR A 422 43.94 10.68 3.80
CA TYR A 422 43.06 9.58 4.24
C TYR A 422 42.43 9.76 5.63
N ALA A 423 42.44 10.97 6.20
CA ALA A 423 41.74 11.22 7.45
C ALA A 423 40.23 11.04 7.25
N VAL A 424 39.59 10.36 8.19
CA VAL A 424 38.14 10.16 8.20
C VAL A 424 37.53 10.98 9.33
N ASP A 425 36.55 11.82 8.99
CA ASP A 425 35.72 12.52 9.97
C ASP A 425 34.29 11.99 9.92
N ILE A 426 33.71 11.77 11.10
CA ILE A 426 32.34 11.32 11.27
C ILE A 426 31.57 12.40 12.03
N LEU A 427 30.49 12.90 11.43
CA LEU A 427 29.62 13.93 11.99
C LEU A 427 28.20 13.40 12.08
N THR A 428 27.62 13.31 13.27
CA THR A 428 26.21 12.96 13.46
C THR A 428 25.40 14.19 13.83
N LEU A 429 24.31 14.37 13.11
CA LEU A 429 23.39 15.50 13.20
C LEU A 429 21.99 15.02 13.57
N ILE A 430 21.22 15.87 14.24
CA ILE A 430 19.78 15.72 14.47
C ILE A 430 19.02 16.98 14.03
N TRP A 431 17.93 16.83 13.29
CA TRP A 431 17.07 17.94 12.90
C TRP A 431 16.19 18.37 14.07
N ASP A 432 16.28 19.62 14.51
CA ASP A 432 15.46 20.13 15.62
C ASP A 432 14.11 20.73 15.19
N GLY A 433 13.83 20.76 13.89
CA GLY A 433 12.69 21.43 13.27
C GLY A 433 13.06 22.71 12.50
N TRP A 434 14.23 23.29 12.77
CA TRP A 434 14.72 24.54 12.18
C TRP A 434 16.13 24.42 11.61
N SER A 435 16.98 23.62 12.25
CA SER A 435 18.39 23.46 11.91
C SER A 435 18.87 22.05 12.23
N TRP A 436 19.94 21.63 11.55
CA TRP A 436 20.69 20.44 11.92
C TRP A 436 21.57 20.77 13.11
N ARG A 437 21.37 20.07 14.21
CA ARG A 437 22.17 20.17 15.43
C ARG A 437 23.16 19.02 15.45
N GLU A 438 24.42 19.32 15.67
CA GLU A 438 25.38 18.27 15.96
C GLU A 438 25.03 17.55 17.26
N THR A 439 25.05 16.22 17.23
CA THR A 439 24.91 15.36 18.40
C THR A 439 26.21 14.63 18.75
N SER A 440 27.05 14.34 17.75
CA SER A 440 28.41 13.84 17.96
C SER A 440 29.32 14.19 16.79
N ARG A 441 30.62 14.28 17.08
CA ARG A 441 31.68 14.35 16.08
C ARG A 441 32.84 13.45 16.48
N SER A 442 33.49 12.85 15.50
CA SER A 442 34.77 12.16 15.65
C SER A 442 35.68 12.60 14.51
N GLN A 443 36.87 13.10 14.83
CA GLN A 443 37.81 13.63 13.86
C GLN A 443 39.03 12.72 13.75
N SER A 444 39.56 12.57 12.54
CA SER A 444 40.76 11.76 12.28
C SER A 444 40.65 10.31 12.79
N VAL A 445 39.48 9.69 12.57
CA VAL A 445 39.27 8.27 12.88
C VAL A 445 40.19 7.46 11.97
N ARG A 446 41.01 6.58 12.57
CA ARG A 446 41.92 5.68 11.87
C ARG A 446 41.43 4.25 11.95
#